data_AF-A0A2R4XKU5-F1
#
_entry.id   AF-A0A2R4XKU5-F1
#
_cell.length_a   1.000
_cell.length_b   1.000
_cell.length_c   1.000
_cell.angle_alpha   90.00
_cell.angle_beta   90.00
_cell.angle_gamma   90.00
#
_symmetry.space_group_name_H-M   'P 1'
#
loop_
_entity.id
_entity.type
_entity.pdbx_description
1 polymer ?
#
loop_
_entity_poly.entity_id
_entity_poly.type
_entity_poly.pdbx_seq_one_letter_code
_entity_poly.pdbx_strand_id
1 'polypeptide(L)'
;MRRCAVNDPEIVDYELYELADSTRFFPTYQAAPLTSKNALTRTPEIESVINLLAGKINHTRMRELNAAVSLDGGPVHSGCTKVFVRIRPG
;
A
#
# COMPACT_ATOMS: atom_id res chain seq x y z
N MET A 1 -22.10 7.01 -0.92
CA MET A 1 -21.79 5.62 -0.49
C MET A 1 -20.28 5.50 -0.44
N ARG A 2 -19.67 5.52 0.76
CA ARG A 2 -18.23 5.26 0.88
C ARG A 2 -18.04 3.75 0.67
N ARG A 3 -17.14 3.37 -0.24
CA ARG A 3 -16.76 1.97 -0.44
C ARG A 3 -15.68 1.65 0.59
N CYS A 4 -15.91 0.66 1.44
CA CYS A 4 -14.88 0.19 2.38
C CYS A 4 -13.93 -0.75 1.65
N ALA A 5 -12.66 -0.38 1.56
CA ALA A 5 -11.59 -1.27 1.14
C ALA A 5 -10.96 -1.95 2.36
N VAL A 6 -10.45 -3.17 2.21
CA VAL A 6 -9.83 -3.94 3.31
C VAL A 6 -8.57 -3.27 3.89
N ASN A 7 -8.05 -2.26 3.20
CA ASN A 7 -6.94 -1.43 3.67
C ASN A 7 -7.38 -0.09 4.29
N ASP A 8 -8.67 0.11 4.54
CA ASP A 8 -9.19 1.32 5.18
C ASP A 8 -8.91 1.31 6.70
N PRO A 9 -8.46 2.43 7.26
CA PRO A 9 -8.15 2.53 8.69
C PRO A 9 -9.41 2.51 9.58
N GLU A 10 -10.56 2.94 9.05
CA GLU A 10 -11.85 2.95 9.75
C GLU A 10 -12.32 1.56 10.20
N ILE A 11 -11.80 0.49 9.57
CA ILE A 11 -12.08 -0.88 10.00
C ILE A 11 -11.61 -1.12 11.43
N VAL A 12 -10.44 -0.59 11.80
CA VAL A 12 -9.89 -0.75 13.16
C VAL A 12 -10.50 0.29 14.09
N ASP A 13 -10.63 1.54 13.64
CA ASP A 13 -11.13 2.66 14.45
C ASP A 13 -12.57 2.43 14.95
N TYR A 14 -13.42 1.83 14.12
CA TYR A 14 -14.81 1.51 14.46
C TYR A 14 -15.02 0.06 14.93
N GLU A 15 -13.95 -0.67 15.23
CA GLU A 15 -13.99 -2.07 15.68
C GLU A 15 -14.80 -2.98 14.72
N LEU A 16 -14.69 -2.74 13.41
CA LEU A 16 -15.39 -3.50 12.39
C LEU A 16 -14.66 -4.80 12.07
N TYR A 17 -15.44 -5.81 11.66
CA TYR A 17 -14.92 -7.11 11.26
C TYR A 17 -14.92 -7.26 9.73
N GLU A 18 -13.80 -7.72 9.18
CA GLU A 18 -13.65 -8.02 7.74
C GLU A 18 -14.37 -9.33 7.39
N LEU A 19 -15.34 -9.27 6.47
CA LEU A 19 -16.02 -10.47 5.97
C LEU A 19 -15.22 -11.09 4.81
N ALA A 20 -15.02 -12.41 4.89
CA ALA A 20 -14.37 -13.15 3.82
C ALA A 20 -15.26 -13.22 2.57
N ASP A 21 -14.70 -12.84 1.41
CA ASP A 21 -15.36 -13.03 0.12
C ASP A 21 -15.15 -14.46 -0.39
N SER A 22 -15.95 -15.39 0.14
CA SER A 22 -15.84 -16.82 -0.18
C SER A 22 -16.21 -17.16 -1.64
N THR A 23 -17.04 -16.35 -2.28
CA THR A 23 -17.48 -16.57 -3.67
C THR A 23 -16.56 -15.88 -4.68
N ARG A 24 -15.56 -15.10 -4.20
CA ARG A 24 -14.69 -14.26 -5.05
C ARG A 24 -15.50 -13.33 -5.94
N PHE A 25 -16.57 -12.78 -5.39
CA PHE A 25 -17.44 -11.86 -6.10
C PHE A 25 -16.68 -10.60 -6.51
N PHE A 26 -15.71 -10.16 -5.70
CA PHE A 26 -14.81 -9.07 -6.02
C PHE A 26 -13.53 -9.58 -6.71
N PRO A 27 -13.05 -8.89 -7.76
CA PRO A 27 -11.79 -9.23 -8.37
C PRO A 27 -10.63 -8.96 -7.40
N THR A 28 -9.53 -9.68 -7.56
CA THR A 28 -8.34 -9.47 -6.73
C THR A 28 -7.70 -8.11 -7.04
N TYR A 29 -7.75 -7.19 -6.07
CA TYR A 29 -7.13 -5.87 -6.17
C TYR A 29 -5.73 -5.89 -5.52
N GLN A 30 -4.71 -6.20 -6.31
CA GLN A 30 -3.32 -6.17 -5.86
C GLN A 30 -2.61 -4.92 -6.39
N ALA A 31 -2.14 -4.08 -5.46
CA ALA A 31 -1.35 -2.91 -5.82
C ALA A 31 0.01 -3.36 -6.39
N ALA A 32 0.30 -2.94 -7.61
CA ALA A 32 1.55 -3.21 -8.30
C ALA A 32 2.07 -1.92 -8.95
N PRO A 33 3.38 -1.65 -8.87
CA PRO A 33 4.01 -0.56 -9.61
C PRO A 33 3.88 -0.78 -11.13
N LEU A 34 3.48 0.26 -11.86
CA LEU A 34 3.39 0.24 -13.32
C LEU A 34 4.27 1.35 -13.90
N THR A 35 5.10 1.00 -14.89
CA THR A 35 5.98 1.96 -15.57
C THR A 35 6.02 1.70 -17.08
N SER A 36 6.42 2.72 -17.85
CA SER A 36 6.54 2.62 -19.30
C SER A 36 7.85 1.95 -19.72
N LYS A 37 7.85 1.25 -20.86
CA LYS A 37 9.08 0.68 -21.45
C LYS A 37 10.16 1.73 -21.67
N ASN A 38 9.77 2.93 -22.15
CA ASN A 38 10.71 4.04 -22.39
C ASN A 38 11.41 4.50 -21.10
N ALA A 39 10.71 4.50 -19.96
CA ALA A 39 11.31 4.85 -18.67
C ALA A 39 12.32 3.79 -18.21
N LEU A 40 12.01 2.51 -18.40
CA LEU A 40 12.93 1.40 -18.08
C LEU A 40 14.19 1.42 -18.97
N THR A 41 14.05 1.72 -20.26
CA THR A 41 15.22 1.85 -21.16
C THR A 41 16.13 3.00 -20.76
N ARG A 42 15.56 4.13 -20.29
CA ARG A 42 16.35 5.30 -19.86
C ARG A 42 17.01 5.10 -18.50
N THR A 43 16.36 4.37 -17.59
CA THR A 43 16.85 4.15 -16.24
C THR A 43 16.51 2.73 -15.79
N PRO A 44 17.34 1.73 -16.15
CA PRO A 44 17.07 0.33 -15.83
C PRO A 44 17.09 0.03 -14.32
N GLU A 45 17.78 0.85 -13.52
CA GLU A 45 17.81 0.75 -12.06
C GLU A 45 16.43 0.92 -11.39
N ILE A 46 15.45 1.50 -12.08
CA ILE A 46 14.09 1.63 -11.56
C ILE A 46 13.50 0.27 -11.21
N GLU A 47 13.77 -0.76 -12.02
CA GLU A 47 13.25 -2.10 -11.78
C GLU A 47 13.81 -2.69 -10.48
N SER A 48 15.14 -2.63 -10.31
CA SER A 48 15.79 -3.19 -9.12
C SER A 48 15.34 -2.48 -7.85
N VAL A 49 15.23 -1.15 -7.88
CA VAL A 49 14.78 -0.34 -6.72
C VAL A 49 13.32 -0.62 -6.38
N ILE A 50 12.44 -0.68 -7.37
CA ILE A 50 11.02 -0.96 -7.15
C ILE A 50 10.81 -2.38 -6.60
N ASN A 51 11.59 -3.35 -7.08
CA ASN A 51 11.51 -4.73 -6.59
C ASN A 51 11.89 -4.87 -5.10
N LEU A 52 12.60 -3.91 -4.51
CA LEU A 52 12.85 -3.89 -3.06
C LEU A 52 11.56 -3.70 -2.24
N LEU A 53 10.51 -3.12 -2.83
CA LEU A 53 9.20 -2.94 -2.20
C LEU A 53 8.34 -4.22 -2.25
N ALA A 54 8.72 -5.22 -3.04
CA ALA A 54 7.95 -6.43 -3.22
C ALA A 54 7.72 -7.16 -1.88
N GLY A 55 6.45 -7.44 -1.57
CA GLY A 55 6.06 -8.15 -0.35
C GLY A 55 6.21 -7.37 0.96
N LYS A 56 6.65 -6.10 0.93
CA LYS A 56 6.86 -5.28 2.14
C LYS A 56 5.59 -4.63 2.68
N ILE A 57 4.54 -4.54 1.86
CA ILE A 57 3.30 -3.84 2.19
C ILE A 57 2.14 -4.83 2.06
N ASN A 58 1.66 -5.34 3.20
CA ASN A 58 0.44 -6.14 3.29
C ASN A 58 -0.75 -5.27 3.72
N HIS A 59 -1.96 -5.84 3.78
CA HIS A 59 -3.18 -5.10 4.14
C HIS A 59 -3.09 -4.39 5.49
N THR A 60 -2.57 -5.07 6.53
CA THR A 60 -2.38 -4.47 7.86
C THR A 60 -1.43 -3.29 7.81
N ARG A 61 -0.29 -3.44 7.15
CA ARG A 61 0.69 -2.36 7.00
C ARG A 61 0.14 -1.18 6.20
N MET A 62 -0.65 -1.46 5.17
CA MET A 62 -1.31 -0.40 4.39
C MET A 62 -2.37 0.34 5.21
N ARG A 63 -3.12 -0.36 6.07
CA ARG A 63 -4.04 0.27 7.04
C ARG A 63 -3.32 1.23 7.98
N GLU A 64 -2.19 0.82 8.55
CA GLU A 64 -1.39 1.68 9.43
C GLU A 64 -0.92 2.95 8.70
N LEU A 65 -0.48 2.82 7.45
CA LEU A 65 -0.05 3.96 6.63
C LEU A 65 -1.21 4.88 6.28
N ASN A 66 -2.38 4.33 5.98
CA ASN A 66 -3.59 5.09 5.71
C ASN A 66 -4.10 5.79 6.98
N ALA A 67 -4.06 5.14 8.15
CA ALA A 67 -4.44 5.73 9.44
C ALA A 67 -3.59 6.97 9.77
N ALA A 68 -2.27 6.87 9.56
CA ALA A 68 -1.34 7.96 9.82
C ALA A 68 -1.62 9.24 8.98
N VAL A 69 -2.35 9.12 7.87
CA VAL A 69 -2.74 10.25 7.04
C VAL A 69 -4.19 10.66 7.30
N SER A 70 -5.12 9.69 7.23
CA SER A 70 -6.56 9.95 7.26
C SER A 70 -7.11 10.21 8.66
N LEU A 71 -6.53 9.62 9.70
CA LEU A 71 -6.97 9.79 11.10
C LEU A 71 -6.05 10.75 11.86
N ASP A 72 -4.73 10.54 11.75
CA ASP A 72 -3.75 11.33 12.51
C ASP A 72 -3.43 12.70 11.87
N GLY A 73 -3.90 12.94 10.63
CA GLY A 73 -3.63 14.18 9.88
C GLY A 73 -2.16 14.36 9.47
N GLY A 74 -1.36 13.29 9.52
CA GLY A 74 0.04 13.31 9.13
C GLY A 74 0.22 13.54 7.64
N PRO A 75 1.35 14.13 7.22
CA PRO A 75 1.57 14.40 5.81
C PRO A 75 1.91 13.10 5.05
N VAL A 76 1.36 12.92 3.86
CA VAL A 76 1.53 11.71 3.02
C VAL A 76 2.99 11.33 2.82
N HIS A 77 3.87 12.32 2.64
CA HIS A 77 5.30 12.07 2.45
C HIS A 77 5.92 11.32 3.64
N SER A 78 5.49 11.61 4.88
CA SER A 78 6.04 10.97 6.08
C SER A 78 5.72 9.48 6.14
N GLY A 79 4.51 9.09 5.73
CA GLY A 79 4.10 7.70 5.59
C GLY A 79 4.93 6.96 4.55
N CYS A 80 5.11 7.56 3.38
CA CYS A 80 5.97 7.03 2.32
C CYS A 80 7.44 6.91 2.76
N THR A 81 7.97 7.89 3.51
CA THR A 81 9.34 7.84 4.03
C THR A 81 9.53 6.71 5.03
N LYS A 82 8.54 6.39 5.89
CA LYS A 82 8.62 5.25 6.81
C LYS A 82 8.73 3.91 6.08
N VAL A 83 8.09 3.77 4.92
CA VAL A 83 8.25 2.59 4.06
C VAL A 83 9.65 2.58 3.44
N PHE A 84 10.10 3.71 2.88
CA PHE A 84 11.37 3.80 2.15
C PHE A 84 12.62 3.65 3.03
N VAL A 85 12.62 4.22 4.24
CA VAL A 85 13.77 4.17 5.17
C VAL A 85 14.04 2.75 5.65
N ARG A 86 12.98 1.93 5.82
CA ARG A 86 13.11 0.55 6.31
C ARG A 86 13.46 -0.46 5.22
N ILE A 87 13.46 -0.04 3.95
CA ILE A 87 13.79 -0.85 2.78
C ILE A 87 15.25 -0.67 2.36
N ARG A 88 15.93 0.40 2.80
CA ARG A 88 17.37 0.50 2.61
C ARG A 88 18.07 -0.66 3.33
N PRO A 89 18.87 -1.49 2.62
CA PRO A 89 19.79 -2.40 3.26
C PRO A 89 20.91 -1.53 3.86
N GLY A 90 20.83 -1.30 5.15
CA GLY A 90 21.87 -0.72 5.99
C GLY A 90 22.03 -1.61 7.21
#